data_AF-A0A182XJE3-F1
#
_entry.id   AF-A0A182XJE3-F1
#
_cell.length_a   1.000
_cell.length_b   1.000
_cell.length_c   1.000
_cell.angle_alpha   90.00
_cell.angle_beta   90.00
_cell.angle_gamma   90.00
#
_symmetry.space_group_name_H-M   'P 1'
#
loop_
_entity.id
_entity.type
_entity.pdbx_description
1 polymer ?
#
loop_
_entity_poly.entity_id
_entity_poly.type
_entity_poly.pdbx_seq_one_letter_code
_entity_poly.pdbx_strand_id
1 'polypeptide(L)'
;MADANKTTARQQFLDSYTALVNGISTARFDEFKDFFTNENDFEVAVQEFRDGLQQELLAKVNRLWNECDIDTNVEILESLKSKAAGSSNKMWRPTGKSVSEQVRPLVVNKLKTSLKFYQLQLGFQKERTEITNEQKTFDSIRAHHKELEQKVNVDLLNGPNRK
;
A
#
# COMPACT_ATOMS: atom_id res chain seq x y z
N MET A 1 23.65 0.06 -14.70
CA MET A 1 24.54 -1.03 -15.17
C MET A 1 25.01 -1.84 -13.96
N ALA A 2 24.13 -2.66 -13.35
CA ALA A 2 24.48 -3.64 -12.31
C ALA A 2 23.31 -4.61 -12.03
N ASP A 3 22.66 -5.16 -13.06
CA ASP A 3 21.59 -6.16 -12.91
C ASP A 3 21.90 -7.45 -13.69
N ALA A 4 23.18 -7.79 -13.82
CA ALA A 4 23.61 -9.05 -14.39
C ALA A 4 23.94 -10.03 -13.25
N ASN A 5 23.18 -11.11 -13.14
CA ASN A 5 23.42 -12.29 -12.30
C ASN A 5 23.05 -12.23 -10.81
N LYS A 6 21.87 -11.74 -10.46
CA LYS A 6 21.18 -12.31 -9.29
C LYS A 6 20.40 -13.53 -9.75
N THR A 7 21.00 -14.72 -9.64
CA THR A 7 20.20 -15.95 -9.63
C THR A 7 19.18 -15.80 -8.51
N THR A 8 17.89 -15.79 -8.86
CA THR A 8 16.79 -15.71 -7.89
C THR A 8 17.01 -16.81 -6.83
N ALA A 9 16.73 -16.52 -5.55
CA ALA A 9 16.90 -17.51 -4.47
C ALA A 9 16.21 -18.86 -4.79
N ARG A 10 15.11 -18.79 -5.54
CA ARG A 10 14.42 -19.93 -6.16
C ARG A 10 15.32 -20.75 -7.06
N GLN A 11 16.01 -20.13 -8.01
CA GLN A 11 16.92 -20.81 -8.95
C GLN A 11 18.08 -21.47 -8.21
N GLN A 12 18.66 -20.79 -7.21
CA GLN A 12 19.74 -21.36 -6.40
C GLN A 12 19.28 -22.63 -5.65
N PHE A 13 18.05 -22.64 -5.15
CA PHE A 13 17.45 -23.83 -4.55
C PHE A 13 17.28 -24.95 -5.58
N LEU A 14 16.71 -24.66 -6.76
CA LEU A 14 16.52 -25.63 -7.84
C LEU A 14 17.84 -26.29 -8.25
N ASP A 15 18.88 -25.47 -8.45
CA ASP A 15 20.20 -25.93 -8.88
C ASP A 15 20.86 -26.79 -7.79
N SER A 16 20.80 -26.35 -6.53
CA SER A 16 21.39 -27.08 -5.39
C SER A 16 20.69 -28.42 -5.14
N TYR A 17 19.36 -28.45 -5.24
CA TYR A 17 18.60 -29.68 -5.05
C TYR A 17 18.82 -30.67 -6.21
N THR A 18 18.84 -30.18 -7.44
CA THR A 18 19.17 -31.01 -8.61
C THR A 18 20.56 -31.63 -8.48
N ALA A 19 21.55 -30.84 -8.04
CA ALA A 19 22.90 -31.35 -7.77
C ALA A 19 22.92 -32.41 -6.65
N LEU A 20 22.13 -32.23 -5.59
CA LEU A 20 22.00 -33.20 -4.50
C LEU A 20 21.45 -34.54 -4.99
N VAL A 21 20.37 -34.51 -5.78
CA VAL A 21 19.72 -35.71 -6.32
C VAL A 21 20.65 -36.45 -7.29
N ASN A 22 21.33 -35.72 -8.17
CA ASN A 22 22.32 -36.28 -9.08
C ASN A 22 23.55 -36.84 -8.35
N GLY A 23 23.84 -36.34 -7.13
CA GLY A 23 24.91 -36.83 -6.27
C GLY A 23 24.61 -38.16 -5.57
N ILE A 24 23.37 -38.66 -5.61
CA ILE A 24 23.00 -39.96 -5.02
C ILE A 24 23.67 -41.07 -5.84
N SER A 25 24.77 -41.64 -5.35
CA SER A 25 25.53 -42.69 -6.04
C SER A 25 24.67 -43.93 -6.34
N THR A 26 24.85 -44.50 -7.52
CA THR A 26 24.27 -45.80 -7.92
C THR A 26 24.71 -46.94 -7.00
N ALA A 27 25.92 -46.85 -6.42
CA ALA A 27 26.46 -47.84 -5.50
C ALA A 27 25.62 -48.01 -4.22
N ARG A 28 24.79 -47.01 -3.87
CA ARG A 28 23.85 -47.11 -2.75
C ARG A 28 22.71 -48.09 -3.02
N PHE A 29 22.52 -48.49 -4.27
CA PHE A 29 21.47 -49.40 -4.69
C PHE A 29 22.03 -50.77 -5.09
N ASP A 30 23.33 -51.04 -4.90
CA ASP A 30 23.97 -52.30 -5.31
C ASP A 30 23.31 -53.53 -4.66
N GLU A 31 22.73 -53.39 -3.46
CA GLU A 31 21.95 -54.44 -2.80
C GLU A 31 20.73 -54.90 -3.62
N PHE A 32 20.23 -54.07 -4.53
CA PHE A 32 19.10 -54.38 -5.39
C PHE A 32 19.50 -54.93 -6.75
N LYS A 33 20.81 -55.00 -7.07
CA LYS A 33 21.30 -55.36 -8.40
C LYS A 33 20.86 -56.76 -8.84
N ASP A 34 20.77 -57.70 -7.89
CA ASP A 34 20.33 -59.09 -8.13
C ASP A 34 18.86 -59.21 -8.55
N PHE A 35 18.04 -58.17 -8.33
CA PHE A 35 16.63 -58.15 -8.74
C PHE A 35 16.43 -57.68 -10.19
N PHE A 36 17.47 -57.18 -10.86
CA PHE A 36 17.40 -56.69 -12.23
C PHE A 36 18.02 -57.70 -13.20
N THR A 37 17.40 -57.84 -14.37
CA THR A 37 17.86 -58.73 -15.43
C THR A 37 19.11 -58.23 -16.14
N ASN A 38 19.29 -56.90 -16.21
CA ASN A 38 20.41 -56.25 -16.88
C ASN A 38 20.92 -55.06 -16.07
N GLU A 39 22.22 -54.75 -16.21
CA GLU A 39 22.85 -53.58 -15.58
C GLU A 39 22.25 -52.25 -16.09
N ASN A 40 21.84 -52.22 -17.37
CA ASN A 40 21.14 -51.06 -17.95
C ASN A 40 19.75 -50.84 -17.34
N ASP A 41 19.00 -51.91 -17.04
CA ASP A 41 17.67 -51.79 -16.41
C ASP A 41 17.79 -51.26 -14.97
N PHE A 42 18.86 -51.66 -14.26
CA PHE A 42 19.19 -51.14 -12.94
C PHE A 42 19.53 -49.65 -12.96
N GLU A 43 20.38 -49.21 -13.90
CA GLU A 43 20.72 -47.78 -14.06
C GLU A 43 19.50 -46.93 -14.40
N VAL A 44 18.61 -47.43 -15.27
CA VAL A 44 17.34 -46.77 -15.60
C VAL A 44 16.44 -46.65 -14.37
N ALA A 45 16.29 -47.71 -13.57
CA ALA A 45 15.47 -47.67 -12.36
C ALA A 45 16.01 -46.69 -11.30
N VAL A 46 17.34 -46.61 -11.14
CA VAL A 46 17.96 -45.61 -10.25
C VAL A 46 17.74 -44.19 -10.79
N GLN A 47 17.78 -44.00 -12.11
CA GLN A 47 17.48 -42.70 -12.70
C GLN A 47 16.00 -42.31 -12.55
N GLU A 48 15.06 -43.25 -12.73
CA GLU A 48 13.64 -43.02 -12.49
C GLU A 48 13.36 -42.65 -11.02
N PHE A 49 14.06 -43.29 -10.08
CA PHE A 49 13.98 -42.92 -8.66
C PHE A 49 14.45 -41.47 -8.43
N ARG A 50 15.60 -41.09 -9.01
CA ARG A 50 16.12 -39.71 -8.91
C ARG A 50 15.15 -38.71 -9.52
N ASP A 51 14.64 -38.98 -10.72
CA ASP A 51 13.71 -38.12 -11.44
C ASP A 51 12.41 -37.96 -10.66
N GLY A 52 11.85 -39.05 -10.11
CA GLY A 52 10.66 -39.01 -9.27
C GLY A 52 10.85 -38.20 -7.99
N LEU A 53 11.97 -38.41 -7.29
CA LEU A 53 12.33 -37.66 -6.07
C LEU A 53 12.56 -36.16 -6.37
N GLN A 54 13.14 -35.86 -7.52
CA GLN A 54 13.30 -34.49 -7.98
C GLN A 54 11.95 -33.84 -8.28
N GLN A 55 11.14 -34.47 -9.14
CA GLN A 55 9.86 -33.93 -9.58
C GLN A 55 8.89 -33.68 -8.42
N GLU A 56 8.73 -34.63 -7.51
CA GLU A 56 7.79 -34.53 -6.38
C GLU A 56 8.14 -33.38 -5.43
N LEU A 57 9.41 -33.26 -5.03
CA LEU A 57 9.80 -32.19 -4.12
C LEU A 57 9.74 -30.84 -4.83
N LEU A 58 10.20 -30.75 -6.08
CA LEU A 58 10.15 -29.51 -6.85
C LEU A 58 8.71 -29.05 -7.06
N ALA A 59 7.77 -29.96 -7.32
CA ALA A 59 6.35 -29.63 -7.43
C ALA A 59 5.81 -29.04 -6.13
N LYS A 60 6.12 -29.65 -4.98
CA LYS A 60 5.69 -29.16 -3.65
C LYS A 60 6.31 -27.81 -3.32
N VAL A 61 7.60 -27.63 -3.57
CA VAL A 61 8.30 -26.36 -3.33
C VAL A 61 7.76 -25.27 -4.23
N ASN A 62 7.57 -25.54 -5.52
CA ASN A 62 7.00 -24.57 -6.46
C ASN A 62 5.57 -24.18 -6.06
N ARG A 63 4.75 -25.14 -5.61
CA ARG A 63 3.42 -24.87 -5.09
C ARG A 63 3.47 -23.94 -3.88
N LEU A 64 4.30 -24.26 -2.87
CA LEU A 64 4.48 -23.43 -1.68
C LEU A 64 5.00 -22.03 -2.03
N TRP A 65 5.95 -21.95 -2.97
CA TRP A 65 6.52 -20.67 -3.43
C TRP A 65 5.46 -19.77 -4.04
N ASN A 66 4.59 -20.33 -4.86
CA ASN A 66 3.50 -19.62 -5.52
C ASN A 66 2.37 -19.29 -4.54
N GLU A 67 1.97 -20.22 -3.66
CA GLU A 67 0.92 -19.99 -2.65
C GLU A 67 1.31 -18.92 -1.63
N CYS A 68 2.60 -18.88 -1.24
CA CYS A 68 3.12 -17.88 -0.31
C CYS A 68 3.60 -16.59 -1.00
N ASP A 69 3.47 -16.47 -2.33
CA ASP A 69 3.91 -15.31 -3.12
C ASP A 69 5.30 -14.81 -2.72
N ILE A 70 6.24 -15.74 -2.62
CA ILE A 70 7.57 -15.47 -2.03
C ILE A 70 8.35 -14.47 -2.89
N ASP A 71 8.20 -14.53 -4.22
CA ASP A 71 8.91 -13.65 -5.15
C ASP A 71 8.52 -12.18 -4.90
N THR A 72 7.22 -11.88 -4.81
CA THR A 72 6.71 -10.54 -4.50
C THR A 72 7.16 -10.08 -3.10
N ASN A 73 7.11 -10.98 -2.11
CA ASN A 73 7.56 -10.66 -0.76
C ASN A 73 9.06 -10.31 -0.70
N VAL A 74 9.91 -11.04 -1.42
CA VAL A 74 11.34 -10.76 -1.52
C VAL A 74 11.59 -9.43 -2.22
N GLU A 75 10.86 -9.12 -3.29
CA GLU A 75 10.94 -7.82 -3.98
C GLU A 75 10.55 -6.66 -3.08
N ILE A 76 9.46 -6.80 -2.31
CA ILE A 76 9.03 -5.80 -1.31
C ILE A 76 10.15 -5.58 -0.28
N LEU A 77 10.77 -6.64 0.22
CA LEU A 77 11.85 -6.55 1.20
C LEU A 77 13.09 -5.84 0.64
N GLU A 78 13.51 -6.15 -0.59
CA GLU A 78 14.64 -5.47 -1.23
C GLU A 78 14.30 -3.99 -1.53
N SER A 79 13.05 -3.67 -1.90
CA SER A 79 12.59 -2.28 -2.03
C SER A 79 12.66 -1.52 -0.70
N LEU A 80 12.16 -2.12 0.39
CA LEU A 80 12.21 -1.54 1.73
C LEU A 80 13.65 -1.32 2.21
N LYS A 81 14.53 -2.30 1.98
CA LYS A 81 15.96 -2.21 2.27
C LYS A 81 16.61 -1.05 1.50
N SER A 82 16.30 -0.92 0.21
CA SER A 82 16.81 0.16 -0.63
C SER A 82 16.31 1.53 -0.18
N LYS A 83 15.03 1.65 0.23
CA LYS A 83 14.46 2.88 0.80
C LYS A 83 15.09 3.25 2.15
N ALA A 84 15.53 2.26 2.92
CA ALA A 84 16.19 2.46 4.20
C ALA A 84 17.70 2.75 4.04
N ALA A 85 18.30 2.42 2.90
CA ALA A 85 19.71 2.64 2.63
C ALA A 85 20.01 4.16 2.62
N GLY A 86 20.69 4.64 3.66
CA GLY A 86 21.01 6.06 3.86
C GLY A 86 20.30 6.71 5.05
N SER A 87 19.32 6.03 5.67
CA SER A 87 18.72 6.50 6.93
C SER A 87 19.58 6.05 8.12
N SER A 88 20.24 6.99 8.80
CA SER A 88 20.92 6.73 10.07
C SER A 88 19.96 6.66 11.26
N ASN A 89 18.70 7.06 11.06
CA ASN A 89 17.68 7.01 12.09
C ASN A 89 17.24 5.55 12.31
N LYS A 90 17.32 5.10 13.57
CA LYS A 90 16.79 3.81 13.99
C LYS A 90 15.28 3.78 13.71
N MET A 91 14.89 3.13 12.62
CA MET A 91 13.48 2.90 12.31
C MET A 91 13.02 1.53 12.81
N TRP A 92 11.75 1.52 13.24
CA TRP A 92 10.92 0.43 13.80
C TRP A 92 11.66 -0.79 14.37
N ARG A 93 11.45 -1.04 15.66
CA ARG A 93 11.85 -2.27 16.38
C ARG A 93 10.60 -2.88 17.01
N PRO A 94 10.52 -4.21 17.20
CA PRO A 94 9.50 -4.79 18.06
C PRO A 94 9.54 -4.10 19.42
N THR A 95 8.51 -3.31 19.73
CA THR A 95 8.51 -2.40 20.89
C THR A 95 8.00 -3.06 22.17
N GLY A 96 7.54 -4.31 22.10
CA GLY A 96 6.79 -4.98 23.17
C GLY A 96 5.40 -4.38 23.43
N LYS A 97 5.03 -3.31 22.72
CA LYS A 97 3.74 -2.63 22.85
C LYS A 97 2.66 -3.35 22.06
N SER A 98 1.42 -3.24 22.52
CA SER A 98 0.26 -3.79 21.82
C SER A 98 0.09 -3.15 20.44
N VAL A 99 -0.58 -3.84 19.51
CA VAL A 99 -0.89 -3.31 18.17
C VAL A 99 -1.56 -1.94 18.26
N SER A 100 -2.48 -1.77 19.21
CA SER A 100 -3.21 -0.51 19.44
C SER A 100 -2.29 0.67 19.75
N GLU A 101 -1.22 0.45 20.50
CA GLU A 101 -0.26 1.48 20.86
C GLU A 101 0.70 1.79 19.71
N GLN A 102 1.04 0.78 18.90
CA GLN A 102 1.89 0.96 17.72
C GLN A 102 1.18 1.78 16.64
N VAL A 103 -0.14 1.63 16.48
CA VAL A 103 -0.92 2.39 15.47
C VAL A 103 -1.41 3.74 15.97
N ARG A 104 -1.37 4.01 17.29
CA ARG A 104 -1.85 5.27 17.88
C ARG A 104 -1.26 6.52 17.20
N PRO A 105 0.04 6.61 16.87
CA PRO A 105 0.58 7.77 16.15
C PRO A 105 -0.09 8.01 14.79
N LEU A 106 -0.42 6.96 14.04
CA LEU A 106 -1.11 7.07 12.74
C LEU A 106 -2.52 7.60 12.91
N VAL A 107 -3.26 7.10 13.91
CA VAL A 107 -4.61 7.55 14.24
C VAL A 107 -4.59 9.03 14.65
N VAL A 108 -3.65 9.43 15.52
CA VAL A 108 -3.49 10.82 15.95
C VAL A 108 -3.17 11.73 14.76
N ASN A 109 -2.30 11.31 13.84
CA ASN A 109 -1.99 12.08 12.64
C ASN A 109 -3.22 12.25 11.73
N LYS A 110 -4.03 11.20 11.54
CA LYS A 110 -5.29 11.28 10.80
C LYS A 110 -6.25 12.29 11.45
N LEU A 111 -6.42 12.21 12.77
CA LEU A 111 -7.27 13.13 13.52
C LEU A 111 -6.80 14.59 13.42
N LYS A 112 -5.47 14.83 13.49
CA LYS A 112 -4.89 16.17 13.29
C LYS A 112 -5.22 16.73 11.91
N THR A 113 -5.09 15.92 10.86
CA THR A 113 -5.42 16.34 9.49
C THR A 113 -6.92 16.66 9.35
N SER A 114 -7.79 15.81 9.90
CA SER A 114 -9.24 16.07 9.92
C SER A 114 -9.59 17.36 10.68
N LEU A 115 -8.96 17.59 11.84
CA LEU A 115 -9.16 18.80 12.62
C LEU A 115 -8.76 20.06 11.84
N LYS A 116 -7.61 20.03 11.16
CA LYS A 116 -7.16 21.13 10.29
C LYS A 116 -8.17 21.43 9.19
N PHE A 117 -8.72 20.38 8.57
CA PHE A 117 -9.76 20.54 7.55
C PHE A 117 -11.03 21.20 8.12
N TYR A 118 -11.53 20.74 9.26
CA TYR A 118 -12.72 21.34 9.87
C TYR A 118 -12.52 22.79 10.31
N GLN A 119 -11.32 23.13 10.80
CA GLN A 119 -10.97 24.52 11.11
C GLN A 119 -11.05 25.42 9.87
N LEU A 120 -10.54 24.95 8.73
CA LEU A 120 -10.65 25.67 7.46
C LEU A 120 -12.12 25.83 7.03
N GLN A 121 -12.92 24.78 7.13
CA GLN A 121 -14.35 24.85 6.81
C GLN A 121 -15.11 25.83 7.72
N LEU A 122 -14.80 25.84 9.02
CA LEU A 122 -15.38 26.79 9.97
C LEU A 122 -15.03 28.24 9.62
N GLY A 123 -13.78 28.51 9.27
CA GLY A 123 -13.35 29.83 8.81
C GLY A 123 -14.13 30.29 7.58
N PHE A 124 -14.27 29.42 6.58
CA PHE A 124 -15.04 29.71 5.37
C PHE A 124 -16.52 29.97 5.66
N GLN A 125 -17.15 29.19 6.54
CA GLN A 125 -18.55 29.40 6.90
C GLN A 125 -18.75 30.71 7.69
N LYS A 126 -17.77 31.08 8.53
CA LYS A 126 -17.81 32.35 9.26
C LYS A 126 -17.78 33.54 8.29
N GLU A 127 -16.83 33.54 7.35
CA GLU A 127 -16.71 34.58 6.33
C GLU A 127 -17.99 34.67 5.46
N ARG A 128 -18.54 33.54 5.02
CA ARG A 128 -19.82 33.52 4.29
C ARG A 128 -20.98 34.09 5.09
N THR A 129 -21.01 33.83 6.40
CA THR A 129 -22.06 34.35 7.28
C THR A 129 -21.93 35.85 7.45
N GLU A 130 -20.70 36.36 7.59
CA GLU A 130 -20.40 37.79 7.66
C GLU A 130 -20.85 38.51 6.37
N ILE A 131 -20.46 38.01 5.19
CA ILE A 131 -20.89 38.54 3.89
C ILE A 131 -22.43 38.57 3.78
N THR A 132 -23.10 37.51 4.23
CA THR A 132 -24.56 37.43 4.19
C THR A 132 -25.22 38.49 5.10
N ASN A 133 -24.64 38.75 6.27
CA ASN A 133 -25.15 39.75 7.20
C ASN A 133 -24.92 41.17 6.69
N GLU A 134 -23.77 41.45 6.10
CA GLU A 134 -23.47 42.73 5.45
C GLU A 134 -24.44 43.00 4.29
N GLN A 135 -24.68 42.00 3.43
CA GLN A 135 -25.62 42.11 2.32
C GLN A 135 -27.04 42.47 2.80
N LYS A 136 -27.53 41.78 3.85
CA LYS A 136 -28.83 42.11 4.46
C LYS A 136 -28.90 43.55 4.97
N THR A 137 -27.80 44.05 5.54
CA THR A 137 -27.72 45.42 6.04
C THR A 137 -27.78 46.42 4.88
N PHE A 138 -27.02 46.19 3.82
CA PHE A 138 -27.06 47.03 2.61
C PHE A 138 -28.45 47.04 1.95
N ASP A 139 -29.09 45.88 1.84
CA ASP A 139 -30.42 45.79 1.25
C ASP A 139 -31.48 46.50 2.10
N SER A 140 -31.36 46.44 3.44
CA SER A 140 -32.22 47.20 4.36
C SER A 140 -32.03 48.70 4.22
N ILE A 141 -30.79 49.18 4.15
CA ILE A 141 -30.47 50.60 3.92
C ILE A 141 -31.04 51.07 2.57
N ARG A 142 -30.88 50.26 1.51
CA ARG A 142 -31.40 50.57 0.17
C ARG A 142 -32.93 50.66 0.16
N ALA A 143 -33.61 49.73 0.85
CA ALA A 143 -35.06 49.75 0.97
C ALA A 143 -35.55 51.02 1.70
N HIS A 144 -34.93 51.36 2.84
CA HIS A 144 -35.26 52.56 3.59
C HIS A 144 -35.02 53.84 2.78
N HIS A 145 -33.91 53.91 2.02
CA HIS A 145 -33.63 55.05 1.16
C HIS A 145 -34.71 55.24 0.09
N LYS A 146 -35.13 54.16 -0.56
CA LYS A 146 -36.21 54.18 -1.54
C LYS A 146 -37.54 54.63 -0.95
N GLU A 147 -37.85 54.22 0.28
CA GLU A 147 -39.05 54.71 1.00
C GLU A 147 -38.98 56.21 1.29
N LEU A 148 -37.81 56.73 1.67
CA LEU A 148 -37.60 58.16 1.88
C LEU A 148 -37.76 58.95 0.56
N GLU A 149 -37.16 58.48 -0.53
CA GLU A 149 -37.31 59.12 -1.85
C GLU A 149 -38.77 59.15 -2.30
N GLN A 150 -39.53 58.06 -2.06
CA GLN A 150 -40.96 58.03 -2.35
C GLN A 150 -41.74 59.07 -1.53
N LYS A 151 -41.47 59.17 -0.22
CA LYS A 151 -42.10 60.18 0.65
C LYS A 151 -41.77 61.60 0.20
N VAL A 152 -40.50 61.89 -0.08
CA VAL A 152 -40.07 63.21 -0.58
C VAL A 152 -40.75 63.56 -1.89
N ASN A 153 -40.84 62.63 -2.84
CA ASN A 153 -41.55 62.87 -4.10
C ASN A 153 -43.05 63.12 -3.89
N VAL A 154 -43.70 62.40 -2.98
CA VAL A 154 -45.11 62.63 -2.61
C VAL A 154 -45.28 64.02 -1.98
N ASP A 155 -44.39 64.42 -1.08
CA ASP A 155 -44.44 65.74 -0.40
C ASP A 155 -44.17 66.90 -1.38
N LEU A 156 -43.29 66.69 -2.37
CA LEU A 156 -43.02 67.67 -3.43
C LEU A 156 -44.18 67.79 -4.42
N LEU A 157 -44.87 66.69 -4.74
CA LEU A 157 -46.05 66.70 -5.62
C LEU A 157 -47.32 67.22 -4.92
N ASN A 158 -47.41 67.08 -3.59
CA ASN A 158 -48.52 67.55 -2.77
C ASN A 158 -48.22 68.86 -2.03
N GLY A 159 -47.11 69.53 -2.37
CA GLY A 159 -46.75 70.83 -1.81
C GLY A 159 -47.90 71.84 -1.97
N PRO A 160 -48.10 72.75 -1.00
CA PRO A 160 -49.28 73.58 -0.98
C PRO A 160 -49.32 74.43 -2.25
N ASN A 161 -50.46 74.39 -2.96
CA ASN A 161 -50.87 75.42 -3.91
C ASN A 161 -50.76 76.78 -3.22
N ARG A 162 -49.58 77.41 -3.28
CA ARG A 162 -49.37 78.79 -2.88
C ARG A 162 -49.92 79.63 -4.02
N LYS A 163 -51.07 80.24 -3.74
CA LYS A 163 -51.59 81.41 -4.44
C LYS A 163 -50.52 82.49 -4.56
#